data_AF-A0A1E3YPI8-F1
#
_entry.id   AF-A0A1E3YPI8-F1
#
_cell.length_a   1.000
_cell.length_b   1.000
_cell.length_c   1.000
_cell.angle_alpha   90.00
_cell.angle_beta   90.00
_cell.angle_gamma   90.00
#
_symmetry.space_group_name_H-M   'P 1'
#
loop_
_entity.id
_entity.type
_entity.pdbx_description
1 polymer ?
#
loop_
_entity_poly.entity_id
_entity_poly.type
_entity_poly.pdbx_seq_one_letter_code
_entity_poly.pdbx_strand_id
1 'polypeptide(L)'
;MLAALGFLTIAVLLGLILSKRATPLVALIAVPIVAAVAAGQAAGLGGFITDGITTTAPVAATFVFAIIHFGVMADAGMLDPAVDRILRVVGADPVRIVVGTAVLAAIAHLDGSGASTFLLVIPALLPLYERVGLDRRVLACVVAMAAGVMNMMPWGGPLLRAAASLHVSIADLFVPLVPTMIAGLIFVLVASWWLGRREARRLGHRGGEGVPRPEARTLSPEELALRRPRLLVFNVVVTAAVLVAMVIDLVPPAVAFMIGAVLALAVNYPSPATQRARVDAHAVAALMMATILLAAGAFTGVMKGTGMLQAMASSAVGVVPAWLAPHIPVMLGFASMPLSLLFDPDSFYLGVLPVVAEVAGNYGVPAVHIGQAALLGQMTTGFPVSPLTPATFLLVGLSKLELAEHQRFAIPWLLGASVVMTIVAVLLGVFTP
;
A
#
# COMPACT_ATOMS: atom_id res chain seq x y z
N MET A 1 13.41 -8.72 33.06
CA MET A 1 12.25 -7.85 33.32
C MET A 1 11.84 -7.06 32.08
N LEU A 2 12.69 -6.19 31.52
CA LEU A 2 12.35 -5.37 30.35
C LEU A 2 11.94 -6.17 29.09
N ALA A 3 12.61 -7.29 28.80
CA ALA A 3 12.24 -8.15 27.67
C ALA A 3 10.80 -8.69 27.79
N ALA A 4 10.44 -9.22 28.96
CA ALA A 4 9.10 -9.73 29.24
C ALA A 4 8.04 -8.62 29.16
N LEU A 5 8.37 -7.43 29.68
CA LEU A 5 7.50 -6.27 29.59
C LEU A 5 7.31 -5.80 28.14
N GLY A 6 8.38 -5.81 27.34
CA GLY A 6 8.30 -5.51 25.92
C GLY A 6 7.43 -6.50 25.15
N PHE A 7 7.62 -7.81 25.34
CA PHE A 7 6.75 -8.83 24.73
C PHE A 7 5.29 -8.70 25.18
N LEU A 8 5.06 -8.43 26.47
CA LEU A 8 3.72 -8.18 27.00
C LEU A 8 3.10 -6.93 26.37
N THR A 9 3.87 -5.86 26.20
CA THR A 9 3.43 -4.61 25.55
C THR A 9 2.96 -4.89 24.13
N ILE A 10 3.72 -5.66 23.36
CA ILE A 10 3.34 -6.08 22.01
C ILE A 10 2.11 -6.98 22.02
N ALA A 11 2.06 -7.97 22.92
CA ALA A 11 0.90 -8.86 23.03
C ALA A 11 -0.39 -8.10 23.39
N VAL A 12 -0.29 -7.11 24.29
CA VAL A 12 -1.42 -6.24 24.66
C VAL A 12 -1.80 -5.32 23.50
N LEU A 13 -0.82 -4.69 22.83
CA LEU A 13 -1.04 -3.86 21.65
C LEU A 13 -1.80 -4.63 20.56
N LEU A 14 -1.27 -5.78 20.16
CA LEU A 14 -1.87 -6.64 19.14
C LEU A 14 -3.22 -7.18 19.60
N GLY A 15 -3.33 -7.61 20.85
CA GLY A 15 -4.59 -8.08 21.43
C GLY A 15 -5.68 -7.02 21.37
N LEU A 16 -5.37 -5.76 21.69
CA LEU A 16 -6.32 -4.64 21.65
C LEU A 16 -6.76 -4.29 20.23
N ILE A 17 -5.82 -4.23 19.28
CA ILE A 17 -6.11 -3.86 17.88
C ILE A 17 -6.88 -4.99 17.18
N LEU A 18 -6.39 -6.24 17.27
CA LEU A 18 -7.01 -7.38 16.59
C LEU A 18 -8.38 -7.73 17.18
N SER A 19 -8.60 -7.53 18.48
CA SER A 19 -9.93 -7.68 19.11
C SER A 19 -10.86 -6.49 18.89
N LYS A 20 -10.40 -5.44 18.19
CA LYS A 20 -11.14 -4.19 17.92
C LYS A 20 -11.63 -3.49 19.19
N ARG A 21 -10.96 -3.70 20.33
CA ARG A 21 -11.28 -3.04 21.61
C ARG A 21 -10.68 -1.65 21.73
N ALA A 22 -9.66 -1.35 20.93
CA ALA A 22 -9.08 -0.01 20.81
C ALA A 22 -8.75 0.29 19.35
N THR A 23 -8.72 1.58 19.00
CA THR A 23 -8.18 2.01 17.70
C THR A 23 -6.64 1.92 17.72
N PRO A 24 -5.98 1.77 16.56
CA PRO A 24 -4.52 1.78 16.47
C PRO A 24 -3.91 3.02 17.14
N LEU A 25 -4.52 4.19 16.93
CA LEU A 25 -4.10 5.45 17.57
C LEU A 25 -4.03 5.34 19.10
N VAL A 26 -5.11 4.86 19.72
CA VAL A 26 -5.17 4.72 21.19
C VAL A 26 -4.18 3.67 21.67
N ALA A 27 -4.10 2.54 20.98
CA ALA A 27 -3.24 1.44 21.37
C ALA A 27 -1.74 1.82 21.27
N LEU A 28 -1.33 2.47 20.18
CA LEU A 28 0.05 2.90 19.93
C LEU A 28 0.54 3.96 20.92
N ILE A 29 -0.35 4.75 21.50
CA ILE A 29 0.03 5.76 22.50
C ILE A 29 -0.08 5.19 23.92
N ALA A 30 -1.24 4.67 24.30
CA ALA A 30 -1.51 4.33 25.70
C ALA A 30 -0.71 3.11 26.19
N VAL A 31 -0.60 2.06 25.37
CA VAL A 31 0.06 0.80 25.77
C VAL A 31 1.54 0.99 26.11
N PRO A 32 2.38 1.61 25.24
CA PRO A 32 3.80 1.80 25.57
C PRO A 32 3.99 2.78 26.72
N ILE A 33 3.09 3.75 26.92
CA ILE A 33 3.13 4.66 28.08
C ILE A 33 2.96 3.88 29.38
N VAL A 34 1.92 3.04 29.45
CA VAL A 34 1.68 2.17 30.63
C VAL A 34 2.87 1.25 30.87
N ALA A 35 3.46 0.69 29.82
CA ALA A 35 4.64 -0.15 29.92
C ALA A 35 5.87 0.63 30.43
N ALA A 36 6.14 1.82 29.91
CA ALA A 36 7.25 2.65 30.38
C ALA A 36 7.10 3.07 31.85
N VAL A 37 5.88 3.35 32.29
CA VAL A 37 5.57 3.62 33.71
C VAL A 37 5.83 2.37 34.55
N ALA A 38 5.37 1.19 34.11
CA ALA A 38 5.62 -0.09 34.77
C ALA A 38 7.12 -0.46 34.80
N ALA A 39 7.91 0.03 33.84
CA ALA A 39 9.36 -0.11 33.79
C ALA A 39 10.10 0.86 34.74
N GLY A 40 9.40 1.76 35.43
CA GLY A 40 9.98 2.78 36.30
C GLY A 40 10.57 3.99 35.55
N GLN A 41 10.20 4.19 34.27
CA GLN A 41 10.79 5.20 33.39
C GLN A 41 9.85 6.35 33.02
N ALA A 42 8.88 6.65 33.88
CA ALA A 42 7.88 7.71 33.65
C ALA A 42 8.52 9.10 33.40
N ALA A 43 9.66 9.40 34.02
CA ALA A 43 10.31 10.71 33.90
C ALA A 43 10.89 11.00 32.50
N GLY A 44 11.32 9.97 31.75
CA GLY A 44 11.89 10.12 30.40
C GLY A 44 10.85 10.10 29.28
N LEU A 45 9.58 9.84 29.62
CA LEU A 45 8.52 9.50 28.67
C LEU A 45 8.24 10.62 27.66
N GLY A 46 8.28 11.89 28.11
CA GLY A 46 8.12 13.03 27.21
C GLY A 46 9.19 13.08 26.12
N GLY A 47 10.46 12.90 26.50
CA GLY A 47 11.60 12.87 25.57
C GLY A 47 11.50 11.72 24.57
N PHE A 48 11.21 10.51 25.06
CA PHE A 48 11.07 9.33 24.19
C PHE A 48 9.96 9.51 23.14
N ILE A 49 8.83 10.11 23.52
CA ILE A 49 7.73 10.40 22.60
C ILE A 49 8.13 11.48 21.59
N THR A 50 8.73 12.59 22.03
CA THR A 50 9.12 13.69 21.13
C THR A 50 10.19 13.26 20.14
N ASP A 51 11.15 12.43 20.55
CA ASP A 51 12.19 11.90 19.69
C ASP A 51 11.59 10.97 18.62
N GLY A 52 10.69 10.08 19.06
CA GLY A 52 9.93 9.20 18.16
C GLY A 52 9.12 9.97 17.13
N ILE A 53 8.36 10.99 17.57
CA ILE A 53 7.58 11.86 16.67
C ILE A 53 8.48 12.59 15.68
N THR A 54 9.60 13.14 16.13
CA THR A 54 10.52 13.93 15.29
C THR A 54 11.09 13.09 14.15
N THR A 55 11.46 11.84 14.42
CA THR A 55 11.99 10.93 13.40
C THR A 55 10.94 10.47 12.39
N THR A 56 9.66 10.39 12.77
CA THR A 56 8.57 9.96 11.88
C THR A 56 7.88 11.12 11.15
N ALA A 57 8.06 12.37 11.61
CA ALA A 57 7.41 13.54 11.03
C ALA A 57 7.60 13.70 9.51
N PRO A 58 8.79 13.47 8.91
CA PRO A 58 8.96 13.55 7.45
C PRO A 58 8.10 12.52 6.69
N VAL A 59 7.93 11.33 7.25
CA VAL A 59 7.11 10.26 6.65
C VAL A 59 5.63 10.62 6.73
N ALA A 60 5.18 11.15 7.88
CA ALA A 60 3.81 11.64 8.04
C ALA A 60 3.50 12.81 7.07
N ALA A 61 4.43 13.76 6.92
CA ALA A 61 4.30 14.86 5.98
C ALA A 61 4.20 14.37 4.53
N THR A 62 5.05 13.40 4.15
CA THR A 62 4.99 12.75 2.82
C THR A 62 3.60 12.19 2.56
N PHE A 63 3.02 11.48 3.53
CA PHE A 63 1.69 10.88 3.40
C PHE A 63 0.60 11.95 3.18
N VAL A 64 0.60 13.01 3.99
CA VAL A 64 -0.38 14.10 3.90
C VAL A 64 -0.34 14.77 2.53
N PHE A 65 0.85 15.18 2.09
CA PHE A 65 0.99 15.90 0.83
C PHE A 65 0.83 15.00 -0.39
N ALA A 66 1.17 13.71 -0.29
CA ALA A 66 0.88 12.74 -1.34
C ALA A 66 -0.64 12.57 -1.53
N ILE A 67 -1.42 12.40 -0.44
CA ILE A 67 -2.88 12.32 -0.53
C ILE A 67 -3.44 13.58 -1.17
N ILE A 68 -3.03 14.76 -0.69
CA ILE A 68 -3.55 16.03 -1.23
C ILE A 68 -3.18 16.16 -2.72
N HIS A 69 -1.93 15.89 -3.09
CA HIS A 69 -1.47 15.97 -4.47
C HIS A 69 -2.27 15.03 -5.39
N PHE A 70 -2.33 13.75 -5.08
CA PHE A 70 -3.05 12.79 -5.92
C PHE A 70 -4.56 12.99 -5.88
N GLY A 71 -5.14 13.39 -4.74
CA GLY A 71 -6.54 13.75 -4.64
C GLY A 71 -6.89 14.93 -5.58
N VAL A 72 -6.06 15.96 -5.62
CA VAL A 72 -6.21 17.10 -6.53
C VAL A 72 -6.03 16.69 -7.99
N MET A 73 -5.07 15.81 -8.31
CA MET A 73 -4.88 15.29 -9.67
C MET A 73 -6.04 14.39 -10.12
N ALA A 74 -6.59 13.60 -9.19
CA ALA A 74 -7.78 12.79 -9.41
C ALA A 74 -9.00 13.68 -9.66
N ASP A 75 -9.20 14.73 -8.86
CA ASP A 75 -10.27 15.73 -9.05
C ASP A 75 -10.15 16.42 -10.43
N ALA A 76 -8.92 16.77 -10.83
CA ALA A 76 -8.65 17.39 -12.13
C ALA A 76 -8.86 16.44 -13.32
N GLY A 77 -9.00 15.12 -13.09
CA GLY A 77 -9.23 14.12 -14.13
C GLY A 77 -7.97 13.67 -14.85
N MET A 78 -6.81 13.69 -14.19
CA MET A 78 -5.53 13.29 -14.80
C MET A 78 -5.58 11.88 -15.40
N LEU A 79 -6.33 10.96 -14.78
CA LEU A 79 -6.42 9.56 -15.19
C LEU A 79 -7.49 9.28 -16.24
N ASP A 80 -8.43 10.21 -16.46
CA ASP A 80 -9.59 10.01 -17.35
C ASP A 80 -9.18 9.60 -18.79
N PRO A 81 -8.16 10.22 -19.43
CA PRO A 81 -7.76 9.85 -20.78
C PRO A 81 -7.16 8.44 -20.89
N ALA A 82 -6.49 7.97 -19.83
CA ALA A 82 -5.94 6.62 -19.78
C ALA A 82 -7.08 5.59 -19.69
N VAL A 83 -8.10 5.87 -18.86
CA VAL A 83 -9.34 5.10 -18.77
C VAL A 83 -10.02 5.01 -20.13
N ASP A 84 -10.29 6.16 -20.75
CA ASP A 84 -11.01 6.24 -22.03
C ASP A 84 -10.25 5.56 -23.18
N ARG A 85 -8.91 5.62 -23.15
CA ARG A 85 -8.09 4.92 -24.14
C ARG A 85 -8.16 3.42 -23.95
N ILE A 86 -8.06 2.93 -22.73
CA ILE A 86 -8.11 1.49 -22.46
C ILE A 86 -9.49 0.94 -22.84
N LEU A 87 -10.58 1.59 -22.42
CA LEU A 87 -11.94 1.20 -22.78
C LEU A 87 -12.15 1.16 -24.31
N ARG A 88 -11.50 2.05 -25.07
CA ARG A 88 -11.55 2.01 -26.54
C ARG A 88 -10.76 0.86 -27.17
N VAL A 89 -9.66 0.43 -26.56
CA VAL A 89 -8.76 -0.59 -27.11
C VAL A 89 -9.22 -2.02 -26.77
N VAL A 90 -9.82 -2.24 -25.60
CA VAL A 90 -10.18 -3.59 -25.14
C VAL A 90 -11.23 -4.27 -26.03
N GLY A 91 -12.20 -3.52 -26.56
CA GLY A 91 -13.23 -4.05 -27.44
C GLY A 91 -14.01 -5.22 -26.80
N ALA A 92 -14.25 -6.27 -27.60
CA ALA A 92 -15.03 -7.46 -27.22
C ALA A 92 -14.19 -8.68 -26.81
N ASP A 93 -12.87 -8.62 -26.97
CA ASP A 93 -11.99 -9.78 -26.83
C ASP A 93 -11.70 -10.05 -25.34
N PRO A 94 -12.05 -11.25 -24.80
CA PRO A 94 -11.82 -11.59 -23.40
C PRO A 94 -10.37 -11.38 -22.92
N VAL A 95 -9.38 -11.68 -23.75
CA VAL A 95 -7.96 -11.52 -23.41
C VAL A 95 -7.62 -10.04 -23.30
N ARG A 96 -8.05 -9.24 -24.28
CA ARG A 96 -7.80 -7.79 -24.26
C ARG A 96 -8.51 -7.11 -23.10
N ILE A 97 -9.74 -7.50 -22.80
CA ILE A 97 -10.50 -6.98 -21.65
C ILE A 97 -9.73 -7.25 -20.36
N VAL A 98 -9.34 -8.50 -20.11
CA VAL A 98 -8.69 -8.87 -18.84
C VAL A 98 -7.29 -8.24 -18.71
N VAL A 99 -6.49 -8.18 -19.77
CA VAL A 99 -5.21 -7.47 -19.75
C VAL A 99 -5.40 -5.95 -19.60
N GLY A 100 -6.41 -5.38 -20.27
CA GLY A 100 -6.77 -3.98 -20.13
C GLY A 100 -7.20 -3.61 -18.71
N THR A 101 -7.93 -4.50 -18.02
CA THR A 101 -8.25 -4.38 -16.59
C THR A 101 -6.99 -4.25 -15.75
N ALA A 102 -5.99 -5.10 -15.99
CA ALA A 102 -4.73 -5.07 -15.24
C ALA A 102 -3.98 -3.76 -15.43
N VAL A 103 -3.85 -3.31 -16.68
CA VAL A 103 -3.17 -2.05 -17.03
C VAL A 103 -3.92 -0.86 -16.45
N LEU A 104 -5.25 -0.85 -16.55
CA LEU A 104 -6.08 0.23 -16.00
C LEU A 104 -5.98 0.29 -14.48
N ALA A 105 -6.04 -0.86 -13.80
CA ALA A 105 -5.89 -0.93 -12.36
C ALA A 105 -4.48 -0.48 -11.91
N ALA A 106 -3.43 -0.85 -12.63
CA ALA A 106 -2.08 -0.42 -12.31
C ALA A 106 -1.91 1.10 -12.45
N ILE A 107 -2.45 1.69 -13.52
CA ILE A 107 -2.44 3.15 -13.74
C ILE A 107 -3.30 3.86 -12.69
N ALA A 108 -4.49 3.33 -12.39
CA ALA A 108 -5.39 3.93 -11.42
C ALA A 108 -4.81 3.90 -10.00
N HIS A 109 -4.02 2.88 -9.67
CA HIS A 109 -3.35 2.73 -8.38
C HIS A 109 -2.05 3.54 -8.25
N LEU A 110 -1.69 4.37 -9.24
CA LEU A 110 -0.55 5.27 -9.12
C LEU A 110 -0.71 6.24 -7.92
N ASP A 111 -1.94 6.50 -7.47
CA ASP A 111 -2.19 7.28 -6.25
C ASP A 111 -1.97 6.52 -4.94
N GLY A 112 -1.69 5.21 -5.00
CA GLY A 112 -1.51 4.33 -3.85
C GLY A 112 -2.80 4.08 -3.05
N SER A 113 -3.98 4.38 -3.63
CA SER A 113 -5.27 4.25 -2.96
C SER A 113 -6.08 3.11 -3.55
N GLY A 114 -6.23 2.03 -2.78
CA GLY A 114 -7.11 0.93 -3.14
C GLY A 114 -8.56 1.38 -3.33
N ALA A 115 -9.05 2.30 -2.50
CA ALA A 115 -10.41 2.81 -2.60
C ALA A 115 -10.65 3.56 -3.92
N SER A 116 -9.78 4.50 -4.27
CA SER A 116 -9.84 5.25 -5.52
C SER A 116 -9.77 4.31 -6.72
N THR A 117 -8.83 3.35 -6.67
CA THR A 117 -8.64 2.35 -7.74
C THR A 117 -9.91 1.54 -7.96
N PHE A 118 -10.52 1.02 -6.90
CA PHE A 118 -11.68 0.13 -7.02
C PHE A 118 -12.93 0.89 -7.46
N LEU A 119 -13.15 2.10 -6.94
CA LEU A 119 -14.25 2.98 -7.34
C LEU A 119 -14.16 3.44 -8.80
N LEU A 120 -12.95 3.52 -9.35
CA LEU A 120 -12.73 3.90 -10.74
C LEU A 120 -12.79 2.70 -11.68
N VAL A 121 -12.06 1.62 -11.38
CA VAL A 121 -11.82 0.53 -12.32
C VAL A 121 -13.01 -0.42 -12.41
N ILE A 122 -13.58 -0.82 -11.27
CA ILE A 122 -14.62 -1.85 -11.25
C ILE A 122 -15.91 -1.34 -11.91
N PRO A 123 -16.49 -0.18 -11.55
CA PRO A 123 -17.68 0.32 -12.22
C PRO A 123 -17.48 0.56 -13.72
N ALA A 124 -16.27 0.95 -14.15
CA ALA A 124 -15.96 1.17 -15.55
C ALA A 124 -15.92 -0.13 -16.38
N LEU A 125 -15.46 -1.24 -15.79
CA LEU A 125 -15.25 -2.50 -16.52
C LEU A 125 -16.28 -3.59 -16.21
N LEU A 126 -16.97 -3.54 -15.08
CA LEU A 126 -17.97 -4.53 -14.71
C LEU A 126 -19.09 -4.67 -15.76
N PRO A 127 -19.69 -3.59 -16.29
CA PRO A 127 -20.70 -3.71 -17.34
C PRO A 127 -20.16 -4.42 -18.59
N LEU A 128 -18.88 -4.22 -18.93
CA LEU A 128 -18.23 -4.89 -20.05
C LEU A 128 -18.02 -6.38 -19.78
N TYR A 129 -17.59 -6.74 -18.57
CA TYR A 129 -17.49 -8.14 -18.13
C TYR A 129 -18.86 -8.83 -18.18
N GLU A 130 -19.91 -8.18 -17.69
CA GLU A 130 -21.28 -8.73 -17.71
C GLU A 130 -21.82 -8.89 -19.13
N ARG A 131 -21.60 -7.92 -20.03
CA ARG A 131 -22.05 -7.97 -21.42
C ARG A 131 -21.38 -9.10 -22.23
N VAL A 132 -20.09 -9.33 -22.01
CA VAL A 132 -19.32 -10.41 -22.68
C VAL A 132 -19.51 -11.76 -21.98
N GLY A 133 -20.06 -11.77 -20.77
CA GLY A 133 -20.24 -12.98 -19.96
C GLY A 133 -18.94 -13.47 -19.31
N LEU A 134 -17.98 -12.57 -19.03
CA LEU A 134 -16.77 -12.87 -18.26
C LEU A 134 -17.09 -13.07 -16.77
N ASP A 135 -16.32 -13.93 -16.12
CA ASP A 135 -16.44 -14.17 -14.68
C ASP A 135 -16.00 -12.94 -13.88
N ARG A 136 -16.88 -12.45 -13.00
CA ARG A 136 -16.62 -11.29 -12.12
C ARG A 136 -15.44 -11.55 -11.17
N ARG A 137 -15.16 -12.81 -10.82
CA ARG A 137 -13.98 -13.18 -10.02
C ARG A 137 -12.68 -12.85 -10.74
N VAL A 138 -12.65 -12.94 -12.08
CA VAL A 138 -11.48 -12.55 -12.87
C VAL A 138 -11.27 -11.04 -12.80
N LEU A 139 -12.34 -10.24 -12.87
CA LEU A 139 -12.27 -8.78 -12.68
C LEU A 139 -11.67 -8.45 -11.30
N ALA A 140 -12.28 -8.95 -10.23
CA ALA A 140 -11.83 -8.68 -8.86
C ALA A 140 -10.39 -9.14 -8.62
N CYS A 141 -10.03 -10.33 -9.10
CA CYS A 141 -8.68 -10.88 -8.96
C CYS A 141 -7.62 -10.06 -9.70
N VAL A 142 -7.90 -9.63 -10.93
CA VAL A 142 -6.92 -8.88 -11.73
C VAL A 142 -6.73 -7.46 -11.18
N VAL A 143 -7.82 -6.81 -10.77
CA VAL A 143 -7.76 -5.51 -10.09
C VAL A 143 -6.98 -5.64 -8.78
N ALA A 144 -7.25 -6.68 -7.98
CA ALA A 144 -6.52 -6.98 -6.76
C ALA A 144 -5.02 -7.21 -7.01
N MET A 145 -4.65 -7.98 -8.03
CA MET A 145 -3.25 -8.24 -8.37
C MET A 145 -2.51 -6.96 -8.76
N ALA A 146 -3.08 -6.18 -9.67
CA ALA A 146 -2.47 -4.94 -10.14
C ALA A 146 -2.33 -3.92 -9.00
N ALA A 147 -3.41 -3.68 -8.24
CA ALA A 147 -3.37 -2.78 -7.10
C ALA A 147 -2.40 -3.29 -6.02
N GLY A 148 -2.39 -4.60 -5.74
CA GLY A 148 -1.53 -5.21 -4.74
C GLY A 148 -0.04 -5.03 -5.01
N VAL A 149 0.41 -5.26 -6.25
CA VAL A 149 1.79 -5.02 -6.66
C VAL A 149 2.12 -3.52 -6.65
N MET A 150 1.21 -2.69 -7.17
CA MET A 150 1.40 -1.23 -7.17
C MET A 150 1.41 -0.64 -5.76
N ASN A 151 0.82 -1.27 -4.75
CA ASN A 151 0.81 -0.75 -3.39
C ASN A 151 2.21 -0.73 -2.71
N MET A 152 3.25 -1.16 -3.44
CA MET A 152 4.67 -0.98 -3.08
C MET A 152 5.22 0.42 -3.40
N MET A 153 4.44 1.32 -4.02
CA MET A 153 4.89 2.69 -4.33
C MET A 153 5.46 3.39 -3.09
N PRO A 154 6.40 4.35 -3.24
CA PRO A 154 7.04 5.02 -2.11
C PRO A 154 6.12 5.92 -1.28
N TRP A 155 4.94 6.26 -1.82
CA TRP A 155 3.85 6.93 -1.07
C TRP A 155 2.73 5.97 -0.66
N GLY A 156 2.89 4.67 -0.93
CA GLY A 156 1.92 3.64 -0.59
C GLY A 156 1.82 3.42 0.92
N GLY A 157 0.64 3.02 1.37
CA GLY A 157 0.33 2.74 2.77
C GLY A 157 1.35 1.85 3.50
N PRO A 158 1.72 0.68 2.94
CA PRO A 158 2.66 -0.25 3.57
C PRO A 158 4.08 0.31 3.68
N LEU A 159 4.59 0.91 2.60
CA LEU A 159 5.97 1.41 2.57
C LEU A 159 6.18 2.55 3.57
N LEU A 160 5.25 3.50 3.63
CA LEU A 160 5.34 4.60 4.58
C LEU A 160 5.24 4.11 6.04
N ARG A 161 4.46 3.06 6.33
CA ARG A 161 4.45 2.45 7.67
C ARG A 161 5.75 1.74 8.01
N ALA A 162 6.32 1.00 7.06
CA ALA A 162 7.62 0.35 7.24
C ALA A 162 8.74 1.38 7.49
N ALA A 163 8.79 2.44 6.68
CA ALA A 163 9.75 3.52 6.84
C ALA A 163 9.61 4.20 8.22
N ALA A 164 8.38 4.50 8.62
CA ALA A 164 8.08 5.14 9.90
C ALA A 164 8.49 4.30 11.12
N SER A 165 8.21 2.98 11.09
CA SER A 165 8.42 2.11 12.23
C SER A 165 9.85 1.59 12.36
N LEU A 166 10.56 1.46 11.23
CA LEU A 166 11.96 1.03 11.20
C LEU A 166 12.94 2.20 11.22
N HIS A 167 12.45 3.44 11.10
CA HIS A 167 13.26 4.66 10.99
C HIS A 167 14.30 4.57 9.85
N VAL A 168 13.87 4.02 8.71
CA VAL A 168 14.69 3.90 7.49
C VAL A 168 14.16 4.83 6.40
N SER A 169 15.01 5.19 5.45
CA SER A 169 14.58 6.05 4.35
C SER A 169 13.63 5.32 3.40
N ILE A 170 12.70 6.07 2.80
CA ILE A 170 11.77 5.56 1.78
C ILE A 170 12.53 5.07 0.55
N ALA A 171 13.60 5.77 0.16
CA ALA A 171 14.42 5.45 -0.99
C ALA A 171 15.14 4.11 -0.80
N ASP A 172 15.73 3.86 0.37
CA ASP A 172 16.43 2.60 0.68
C ASP A 172 15.49 1.40 0.66
N LEU A 173 14.22 1.59 1.03
CA LEU A 173 13.20 0.56 0.90
C LEU A 173 12.78 0.37 -0.56
N PHE A 174 12.44 1.45 -1.26
CA PHE A 174 11.75 1.37 -2.55
C PHE A 174 12.68 1.09 -3.74
N VAL A 175 13.79 1.81 -3.86
CA VAL A 175 14.63 1.79 -5.07
C VAL A 175 15.15 0.37 -5.38
N PRO A 176 15.68 -0.39 -4.40
CA PRO A 176 16.09 -1.78 -4.63
C PRO A 176 14.93 -2.72 -5.02
N LEU A 177 13.69 -2.37 -4.65
CA LEU A 177 12.50 -3.15 -4.97
C LEU A 177 11.89 -2.81 -6.34
N VAL A 178 12.35 -1.75 -7.04
CA VAL A 178 11.81 -1.38 -8.36
C VAL A 178 11.88 -2.55 -9.36
N PRO A 179 13.01 -3.26 -9.55
CA PRO A 179 13.06 -4.42 -10.44
C PRO A 179 12.10 -5.55 -10.02
N THR A 180 11.95 -5.75 -8.71
CA THR A 180 11.03 -6.74 -8.15
C THR A 180 9.57 -6.38 -8.43
N MET A 181 9.21 -5.10 -8.27
CA MET A 181 7.88 -4.59 -8.60
C MET A 181 7.58 -4.76 -10.10
N ILE A 182 8.56 -4.48 -10.97
CA ILE A 182 8.44 -4.72 -12.43
C ILE A 182 8.18 -6.21 -12.70
N ALA A 183 8.91 -7.12 -12.06
CA ALA A 183 8.65 -8.56 -12.20
C ALA A 183 7.25 -8.95 -11.70
N GLY A 184 6.78 -8.36 -10.61
CA GLY A 184 5.40 -8.47 -10.14
C GLY A 184 4.39 -8.03 -11.20
N LEU A 185 4.59 -6.87 -11.81
CA LEU A 185 3.71 -6.35 -12.88
C LEU A 185 3.72 -7.26 -14.12
N ILE A 186 4.89 -7.78 -14.51
CA ILE A 186 5.00 -8.78 -15.59
C ILE A 186 4.18 -10.02 -15.24
N PHE A 187 4.30 -10.52 -14.01
CA PHE A 187 3.47 -11.64 -13.53
C PHE A 187 1.98 -11.31 -13.62
N VAL A 188 1.55 -10.12 -13.18
CA VAL A 188 0.15 -9.70 -13.28
C VAL A 188 -0.33 -9.70 -14.74
N LEU A 189 0.46 -9.19 -15.68
CA LEU A 189 0.11 -9.18 -17.11
C LEU A 189 0.02 -10.59 -17.70
N VAL A 190 0.96 -11.48 -17.35
CA VAL A 190 0.95 -12.87 -17.79
C VAL A 190 -0.24 -13.64 -17.20
N ALA A 191 -0.51 -13.48 -15.90
CA ALA A 191 -1.65 -14.07 -15.23
C ALA A 191 -2.97 -13.58 -15.83
N SER A 192 -3.07 -12.28 -16.12
CA SER A 192 -4.25 -11.66 -16.74
C SER A 192 -4.47 -12.17 -18.17
N TRP A 193 -3.40 -12.30 -18.96
CA TRP A 193 -3.47 -12.90 -20.29
C TRP A 193 -3.93 -14.37 -20.22
N TRP A 194 -3.40 -15.15 -19.27
CA TRP A 194 -3.77 -16.55 -19.09
C TRP A 194 -5.24 -16.70 -18.66
N LEU A 195 -5.69 -15.91 -17.69
CA LEU A 195 -7.09 -15.87 -17.24
C LEU A 195 -8.01 -15.45 -18.39
N GLY A 196 -7.64 -14.42 -19.16
CA GLY A 196 -8.38 -14.01 -20.34
C GLY A 196 -8.48 -15.11 -21.41
N ARG A 197 -7.41 -15.88 -21.65
CA ARG A 197 -7.45 -17.03 -22.59
C ARG A 197 -8.32 -18.16 -22.08
N ARG A 198 -8.31 -18.42 -20.77
CA ARG A 198 -9.19 -19.41 -20.14
C ARG A 198 -10.65 -19.02 -20.32
N GLU A 199 -10.99 -17.75 -20.12
CA GLU A 199 -12.33 -17.22 -20.35
C GLU A 199 -12.73 -17.28 -21.83
N ALA A 200 -11.83 -16.89 -22.74
CA ALA A 200 -12.08 -17.00 -24.18
C ALA A 200 -12.42 -18.45 -24.60
N ARG A 201 -11.69 -19.44 -24.06
CA ARG A 201 -11.97 -20.85 -24.30
C ARG A 201 -13.30 -21.30 -23.70
N ARG A 202 -13.62 -20.87 -22.47
CA ARG A 202 -14.90 -21.19 -21.81
C ARG A 202 -16.08 -20.66 -22.61
N LEU A 203 -15.96 -19.44 -23.14
CA LEU A 203 -17.00 -18.76 -23.90
C LEU A 203 -17.07 -19.22 -25.37
N GLY A 204 -16.16 -20.09 -25.82
CA GLY A 204 -16.09 -20.49 -27.23
C GLY A 204 -15.83 -19.32 -28.17
N HIS A 205 -15.20 -18.25 -27.69
CA HIS A 205 -15.04 -17.00 -28.44
C HIS A 205 -14.14 -17.22 -29.66
N ARG A 206 -14.75 -17.21 -30.85
CA ARG A 206 -14.09 -17.23 -32.15
C ARG A 206 -14.09 -15.79 -32.63
N GLY A 207 -13.00 -15.06 -32.38
CA GLY A 207 -12.93 -13.60 -32.53
C GLY A 207 -13.63 -13.06 -33.77
N GLY A 208 -14.37 -11.96 -33.60
CA GLY A 208 -15.10 -11.31 -34.69
C GLY A 208 -16.52 -10.82 -34.35
N GLU A 209 -17.09 -11.19 -33.20
CA GLU A 209 -18.40 -10.66 -32.79
C GLU A 209 -18.26 -9.23 -32.26
N GLY A 210 -18.81 -8.28 -33.02
CA GLY A 210 -18.81 -6.86 -32.67
C GLY A 210 -19.69 -6.61 -31.45
N VAL A 211 -19.10 -6.57 -30.26
CA VAL A 211 -19.76 -6.03 -29.08
C VAL A 211 -19.81 -4.50 -29.22
N PRO A 212 -20.96 -3.85 -29.00
CA PRO A 212 -21.07 -2.39 -29.03
C PRO A 212 -20.04 -1.76 -28.09
N ARG A 213 -19.49 -0.60 -28.48
CA ARG A 213 -18.52 0.14 -27.68
C ARG A 213 -18.98 0.25 -26.22
N PRO A 214 -18.06 0.10 -25.24
CA PRO A 214 -18.40 0.44 -23.86
C PRO A 214 -18.99 1.85 -23.83
N GLU A 215 -20.10 2.00 -23.09
CA GLU A 215 -20.70 3.31 -22.87
C GLU A 215 -19.66 4.24 -22.25
N ALA A 216 -19.62 5.48 -22.72
CA ALA A 216 -18.74 6.49 -22.16
C ALA A 216 -19.05 6.64 -20.66
N ARG A 217 -17.99 6.75 -19.85
CA ARG A 217 -18.12 6.97 -18.40
C ARG A 217 -19.04 8.18 -18.16
N THR A 218 -20.13 7.97 -17.41
CA THR A 218 -21.01 9.06 -16.98
C THR A 218 -20.40 9.69 -15.73
N LEU A 219 -19.86 10.90 -15.87
CA LEU A 219 -19.41 11.71 -14.74
C LEU A 219 -20.60 12.44 -14.11
N SER A 220 -20.59 12.59 -12.79
CA SER A 220 -21.56 13.44 -12.09
C SER A 220 -21.34 14.93 -12.44
N PRO A 221 -22.35 15.81 -12.28
CA PRO A 221 -22.18 17.25 -12.49
C PRO A 221 -21.07 17.85 -11.62
N GLU A 222 -20.90 17.33 -10.40
CA GLU A 222 -19.85 17.76 -9.47
C GLU A 222 -18.47 17.33 -9.96
N GLU A 223 -18.31 16.09 -10.42
CA GLU A 223 -17.05 15.60 -11.00
C GLU A 223 -16.67 16.42 -12.24
N LEU A 224 -17.66 16.69 -13.12
CA LEU A 224 -17.45 17.46 -14.34
C LEU A 224 -16.98 18.89 -14.03
N ALA A 225 -17.52 19.52 -12.99
CA ALA A 225 -17.12 20.86 -12.56
C ALA A 225 -15.67 20.91 -12.03
N LEU A 226 -15.16 19.79 -11.52
CA LEU A 226 -13.79 19.67 -11.02
C LEU A 226 -12.77 19.37 -12.11
N ARG A 227 -13.18 18.71 -13.21
CA ARG A 227 -12.27 18.32 -14.29
C ARG A 227 -11.55 19.51 -14.94
N ARG A 228 -10.28 19.30 -15.31
CA ARG A 228 -9.44 20.29 -16.01
C ARG A 228 -8.77 19.66 -17.23
N PRO A 229 -9.55 19.25 -18.26
CA PRO A 229 -8.99 18.53 -19.42
C PRO A 229 -7.94 19.34 -20.20
N ARG A 230 -8.03 20.67 -20.19
CA ARG A 230 -7.04 21.55 -20.84
C ARG A 230 -5.67 21.55 -20.13
N LEU A 231 -5.63 21.20 -18.85
CA LEU A 231 -4.43 21.18 -18.02
C LEU A 231 -3.84 19.77 -17.87
N LEU A 232 -4.34 18.79 -18.64
CA LEU A 232 -3.90 17.40 -18.55
C LEU A 232 -2.38 17.25 -18.70
N VAL A 233 -1.79 17.87 -19.72
CA VAL A 233 -0.34 17.77 -19.98
C VAL A 233 0.44 18.36 -18.81
N PHE A 234 -0.01 19.50 -18.28
CA PHE A 234 0.59 20.11 -17.09
C PHE A 234 0.53 19.16 -15.90
N ASN A 235 -0.64 18.58 -15.61
CA ASN A 235 -0.83 17.65 -14.49
C ASN A 235 0.07 16.42 -14.60
N VAL A 236 0.13 15.80 -15.78
CA VAL A 236 1.01 14.66 -16.04
C VAL A 236 2.48 15.04 -15.86
N VAL A 237 2.90 16.19 -16.37
CA VAL A 237 4.29 16.66 -16.24
C VAL A 237 4.65 16.95 -14.78
N VAL A 238 3.77 17.63 -14.03
CA VAL A 238 4.00 17.92 -12.61
C VAL A 238 4.08 16.63 -11.80
N THR A 239 3.13 15.71 -11.97
CA THR A 239 3.19 14.42 -11.27
C THR A 239 4.44 13.66 -11.65
N ALA A 240 4.77 13.53 -12.95
CA ALA A 240 5.99 12.85 -13.39
C ALA A 240 7.26 13.50 -12.80
N ALA A 241 7.33 14.84 -12.72
CA ALA A 241 8.45 15.55 -12.12
C ALA A 241 8.57 15.26 -10.62
N VAL A 242 7.46 15.23 -9.88
CA VAL A 242 7.44 14.83 -8.46
C VAL A 242 7.95 13.39 -8.31
N LEU A 243 7.46 12.47 -9.14
CA LEU A 243 7.86 11.06 -9.07
C LEU A 243 9.35 10.88 -9.39
N VAL A 244 9.84 11.50 -10.45
CA VAL A 244 11.25 11.42 -10.85
C VAL A 244 12.15 12.03 -9.79
N ALA A 245 11.82 13.22 -9.28
CA ALA A 245 12.60 13.88 -8.24
C ALA A 245 12.73 13.01 -6.97
N MET A 246 11.68 12.26 -6.62
CA MET A 246 11.73 11.32 -5.51
C MET A 246 12.56 10.07 -5.82
N VAL A 247 12.40 9.48 -7.01
CA VAL A 247 13.09 8.24 -7.38
C VAL A 247 14.60 8.43 -7.49
N ILE A 248 15.05 9.59 -7.97
CA ILE A 248 16.48 9.92 -8.05
C ILE A 248 17.03 10.58 -6.77
N ASP A 249 16.22 10.65 -5.72
CA ASP A 249 16.55 11.28 -4.43
C ASP A 249 17.04 12.73 -4.55
N LEU A 250 16.45 13.51 -5.46
CA LEU A 250 16.80 14.92 -5.66
C LEU A 250 16.39 15.78 -4.46
N VAL A 251 15.23 15.49 -3.88
CA VAL A 251 14.70 16.11 -2.67
C VAL A 251 13.94 15.07 -1.84
N PRO A 252 13.81 15.28 -0.51
CA PRO A 252 13.02 14.39 0.32
C PRO A 252 11.57 14.25 -0.18
N PRO A 253 10.95 13.06 -0.10
CA PRO A 253 9.57 12.81 -0.56
C PRO A 253 8.53 13.84 -0.09
N ALA A 254 8.61 14.25 1.18
CA ALA A 254 7.72 15.29 1.72
C ALA A 254 7.82 16.60 0.92
N VAL A 255 9.04 17.02 0.57
CA VAL A 255 9.29 18.26 -0.17
C VAL A 255 8.78 18.16 -1.61
N ALA A 256 9.03 17.03 -2.27
CA ALA A 256 8.53 16.79 -3.63
C ALA A 256 7.00 16.91 -3.69
N PHE A 257 6.28 16.24 -2.78
CA PHE A 257 4.83 16.30 -2.75
C PHE A 257 4.29 17.64 -2.27
N MET A 258 4.97 18.34 -1.35
CA MET A 258 4.58 19.72 -0.97
C MET A 258 4.58 20.65 -2.18
N ILE A 259 5.68 20.66 -2.94
CA ILE A 259 5.80 21.48 -4.16
C ILE A 259 4.76 21.03 -5.19
N GLY A 260 4.61 19.72 -5.40
CA GLY A 260 3.63 19.15 -6.31
C GLY A 260 2.19 19.53 -5.96
N ALA A 261 1.81 19.50 -4.68
CA ALA A 261 0.47 19.87 -4.22
C ALA A 261 0.20 21.36 -4.43
N VAL A 262 1.18 22.22 -4.12
CA VAL A 262 1.07 23.68 -4.35
C VAL A 262 0.90 23.98 -5.84
N LEU A 263 1.71 23.40 -6.71
CA LEU A 263 1.60 23.57 -8.16
C LEU A 263 0.26 23.07 -8.70
N ALA A 264 -0.18 21.88 -8.25
CA ALA A 264 -1.45 21.30 -8.65
C ALA A 264 -2.63 22.20 -8.25
N LEU A 265 -2.67 22.68 -7.00
CA LEU A 265 -3.72 23.56 -6.50
C LEU A 265 -3.70 24.93 -7.20
N ALA A 266 -2.54 25.58 -7.28
CA ALA A 266 -2.41 26.92 -7.84
C ALA A 266 -2.84 26.99 -9.31
N VAL A 267 -2.52 25.95 -10.11
CA VAL A 267 -2.80 25.94 -11.54
C VAL A 267 -4.17 25.35 -11.87
N ASN A 268 -4.62 24.27 -11.22
CA ASN A 268 -5.94 23.67 -11.50
C ASN A 268 -7.09 24.46 -10.85
N TYR A 269 -6.85 25.06 -9.69
CA TYR A 269 -7.85 25.71 -8.86
C TYR A 269 -7.33 27.07 -8.36
N PRO A 270 -7.24 28.12 -9.21
CA PRO A 270 -6.57 29.37 -8.85
C PRO A 270 -7.23 30.17 -7.72
N SER A 271 -8.52 29.93 -7.43
CA SER A 271 -9.23 30.67 -6.39
C SER A 271 -8.93 30.07 -5.00
N PRO A 272 -8.61 30.89 -3.99
CA PRO A 272 -8.35 30.40 -2.62
C PRO A 272 -9.51 29.57 -2.05
N ALA A 273 -10.75 29.94 -2.36
CA ALA A 273 -11.94 29.19 -1.95
C ALA A 273 -11.97 27.78 -2.56
N THR A 274 -11.63 27.65 -3.84
CA THR A 274 -11.55 26.34 -4.49
C THR A 274 -10.38 25.51 -3.97
N GLN A 275 -9.23 26.13 -3.71
CA GLN A 275 -8.07 25.44 -3.12
C GLN A 275 -8.41 24.84 -1.76
N ARG A 276 -9.02 25.66 -0.89
CA ARG A 276 -9.49 25.21 0.42
C ARG A 276 -10.48 24.06 0.30
N ALA A 277 -11.48 24.19 -0.58
CA ALA A 277 -12.47 23.13 -0.80
C ALA A 277 -11.83 21.82 -1.29
N ARG A 278 -10.75 21.88 -2.08
CA ARG A 278 -10.01 20.69 -2.52
C ARG A 278 -9.18 20.07 -1.40
N VAL A 279 -8.48 20.89 -0.62
CA VAL A 279 -7.74 20.39 0.55
C VAL A 279 -8.69 19.73 1.55
N ASP A 280 -9.81 20.39 1.88
CA ASP A 280 -10.82 19.89 2.81
C ASP A 280 -11.42 18.54 2.35
N ALA A 281 -11.64 18.37 1.04
CA ALA A 281 -12.15 17.12 0.47
C ALA A 281 -11.23 15.91 0.72
N HIS A 282 -9.91 16.14 0.81
CA HIS A 282 -8.90 15.09 1.01
C HIS A 282 -8.29 15.10 2.43
N ALA A 283 -8.68 16.05 3.28
CA ALA A 283 -8.10 16.28 4.60
C ALA A 283 -8.35 15.13 5.58
N VAL A 284 -9.54 14.52 5.57
CA VAL A 284 -9.88 13.42 6.49
C VAL A 284 -8.92 12.25 6.30
N ALA A 285 -8.71 11.82 5.06
CA ALA A 285 -7.77 10.74 4.74
C ALA A 285 -6.34 11.11 5.14
N ALA A 286 -5.91 12.33 4.83
CA ALA A 286 -4.56 12.81 5.15
C ALA A 286 -4.29 12.88 6.66
N LEU A 287 -5.22 13.46 7.43
CA LEU A 287 -5.10 13.63 8.88
C LEU A 287 -5.16 12.29 9.61
N MET A 288 -6.09 11.40 9.25
CA MET A 288 -6.16 10.07 9.87
C MET A 288 -4.83 9.34 9.75
N MET A 289 -4.23 9.36 8.55
CA MET A 289 -2.96 8.71 8.28
C MET A 289 -1.78 9.36 9.00
N ALA A 290 -1.69 10.70 9.01
CA ALA A 290 -0.67 11.42 9.74
C ALA A 290 -0.70 11.09 11.24
N THR A 291 -1.90 11.09 11.83
CA THR A 291 -2.07 10.86 13.28
C THR A 291 -1.61 9.45 13.68
N ILE A 292 -1.92 8.44 12.86
CA ILE A 292 -1.47 7.06 13.08
C ILE A 292 0.05 6.94 12.97
N LEU A 293 0.67 7.56 11.96
CA LEU A 293 2.12 7.51 11.78
C LEU A 293 2.87 8.20 12.93
N LEU A 294 2.40 9.37 13.38
CA LEU A 294 2.99 10.05 14.52
C LEU A 294 2.83 9.24 15.82
N ALA A 295 1.68 8.58 16.01
CA ALA A 295 1.47 7.67 17.12
C ALA A 295 2.41 6.44 17.08
N ALA A 296 2.70 5.92 15.88
CA ALA A 296 3.69 4.87 15.69
C ALA A 296 5.12 5.32 16.02
N GLY A 297 5.45 6.56 15.65
CA GLY A 297 6.69 7.20 16.05
C GLY A 297 6.80 7.29 17.57
N ALA A 298 5.73 7.75 18.25
CA ALA A 298 5.67 7.78 19.71
C ALA A 298 5.84 6.37 20.33
N PHE A 299 5.15 5.36 19.78
CA PHE A 299 5.29 3.96 20.19
C PHE A 299 6.75 3.49 20.12
N THR A 300 7.37 3.64 18.95
CA THR A 300 8.73 3.17 18.71
C THR A 300 9.74 3.95 19.55
N GLY A 301 9.54 5.26 19.70
CA GLY A 301 10.33 6.12 20.57
C GLY A 301 10.33 5.65 22.03
N VAL A 302 9.16 5.30 22.58
CA VAL A 302 9.06 4.76 23.95
C VAL A 302 9.70 3.37 24.04
N MET A 303 9.42 2.46 23.09
CA MET A 303 9.97 1.10 23.11
C MET A 303 11.50 1.08 23.00
N LYS A 304 12.07 1.99 22.20
CA LYS A 304 13.52 2.18 22.04
C LYS A 304 14.14 2.91 23.21
N GLY A 305 13.58 4.05 23.60
CA GLY A 305 14.08 4.90 24.68
C GLY A 305 14.10 4.18 26.04
N THR A 306 13.15 3.25 26.24
CA THR A 306 13.13 2.42 27.46
C THR A 306 14.05 1.22 27.45
N GLY A 307 14.65 0.88 26.30
CA GLY A 307 15.47 -0.31 26.10
C GLY A 307 14.66 -1.61 26.00
N MET A 308 13.33 -1.55 25.86
CA MET A 308 12.48 -2.74 25.73
C MET A 308 12.79 -3.51 24.43
N LEU A 309 13.01 -2.82 23.30
CA LEU A 309 13.39 -3.47 22.03
C LEU A 309 14.71 -4.23 22.18
N GLN A 310 15.76 -3.56 22.66
CA GLN A 310 17.08 -4.16 22.88
C GLN A 310 16.99 -5.39 23.80
N ALA A 311 16.20 -5.31 24.87
CA ALA A 311 16.02 -6.41 25.81
C ALA A 311 15.29 -7.60 25.19
N MET A 312 14.23 -7.35 24.41
CA MET A 312 13.51 -8.39 23.65
C MET A 312 14.44 -9.10 22.66
N ALA A 313 15.21 -8.33 21.89
CA ALA A 313 16.13 -8.91 20.93
C ALA A 313 17.24 -9.72 21.62
N SER A 314 17.76 -9.23 22.75
CA SER A 314 18.75 -9.98 23.55
C SER A 314 18.18 -11.29 24.09
N SER A 315 16.88 -11.33 24.43
CA SER A 315 16.23 -12.56 24.89
C SER A 315 15.92 -13.56 23.76
N ALA A 316 15.89 -13.11 22.51
CA ALA A 316 15.78 -13.98 21.35
C ALA A 316 17.12 -14.64 20.97
N VAL A 317 18.25 -14.17 21.54
CA VAL A 317 19.57 -14.77 21.40
C VAL A 317 19.53 -16.15 22.06
N GLY A 318 19.68 -17.22 21.24
CA GLY A 318 19.61 -18.61 21.68
C GLY A 318 18.28 -19.32 21.38
N VAL A 319 17.21 -18.59 21.05
CA VAL A 319 15.94 -19.17 20.54
C VAL A 319 15.97 -19.31 19.02
N VAL A 320 16.50 -18.29 18.33
CA VAL A 320 16.71 -18.33 16.88
C VAL A 320 18.10 -18.94 16.63
N PRO A 321 18.20 -20.07 15.91
CA PRO A 321 19.50 -20.61 15.52
C PRO A 321 20.28 -19.60 14.68
N ALA A 322 21.58 -19.43 14.94
CA ALA A 322 22.40 -18.46 14.22
C ALA A 322 22.39 -18.65 12.69
N TRP A 323 22.23 -19.89 12.21
CA TRP A 323 22.10 -20.21 10.79
C TRP A 323 20.78 -19.76 10.18
N LEU A 324 19.72 -19.61 10.98
CA LEU A 324 18.40 -19.21 10.51
C LEU A 324 18.29 -17.69 10.33
N ALA A 325 19.10 -16.92 11.06
CA ALA A 325 18.97 -15.47 11.12
C ALA A 325 19.18 -14.75 9.77
N PRO A 326 20.18 -15.11 8.93
CA PRO A 326 20.32 -14.52 7.59
C PRO A 326 19.14 -14.82 6.65
N HIS A 327 18.36 -15.86 6.95
CA HIS A 327 17.21 -16.27 6.15
C HIS A 327 15.89 -15.62 6.60
N ILE A 328 15.88 -14.87 7.71
CA ILE A 328 14.67 -14.19 8.21
C ILE A 328 14.01 -13.31 7.13
N PRO A 329 14.74 -12.44 6.38
CA PRO A 329 14.13 -11.65 5.32
C PRO A 329 13.46 -12.53 4.24
N VAL A 330 14.12 -13.62 3.84
CA VAL A 330 13.57 -14.53 2.82
C VAL A 330 12.30 -15.21 3.30
N MET A 331 12.31 -15.74 4.54
CA MET A 331 11.14 -16.36 5.16
C MET A 331 9.99 -15.36 5.29
N LEU A 332 10.30 -14.13 5.71
CA LEU A 332 9.32 -13.06 5.82
C LEU A 332 8.73 -12.71 4.44
N GLY A 333 9.55 -12.62 3.39
CA GLY A 333 9.09 -12.38 2.02
C GLY A 333 8.01 -13.38 1.59
N PHE A 334 8.25 -14.67 1.79
CA PHE A 334 7.27 -15.72 1.46
C PHE A 334 6.04 -15.74 2.39
N ALA A 335 6.23 -15.41 3.68
CA ALA A 335 5.13 -15.39 4.65
C ALA A 335 4.30 -14.09 4.60
N SER A 336 4.80 -13.04 3.97
CA SER A 336 4.26 -11.68 4.04
C SER A 336 2.80 -11.58 3.58
N MET A 337 2.45 -12.16 2.43
CA MET A 337 1.07 -12.16 1.92
C MET A 337 0.12 -12.98 2.82
N PRO A 338 0.43 -14.22 3.23
CA PRO A 338 -0.38 -14.95 4.21
C PRO A 338 -0.58 -14.19 5.54
N LEU A 339 0.46 -13.51 6.02
CA LEU A 339 0.38 -12.70 7.24
C LEU A 339 -0.62 -11.55 7.11
N SER A 340 -0.92 -11.07 5.89
CA SER A 340 -1.99 -10.09 5.68
C SER A 340 -3.38 -10.57 6.05
N LEU A 341 -3.61 -11.88 6.09
CA LEU A 341 -4.89 -12.45 6.52
C LEU A 341 -5.04 -12.45 8.04
N LEU A 342 -3.92 -12.36 8.77
CA LEU A 342 -3.86 -12.44 10.23
C LEU A 342 -3.67 -11.07 10.89
N PHE A 343 -2.98 -10.16 10.21
CA PHE A 343 -2.64 -8.85 10.74
C PHE A 343 -3.13 -7.76 9.82
N ASP A 344 -3.78 -6.74 10.39
CA ASP A 344 -4.07 -5.49 9.70
C ASP A 344 -2.76 -4.69 9.47
N PRO A 345 -2.78 -3.65 8.60
CA PRO A 345 -1.58 -2.88 8.29
C PRO A 345 -0.88 -2.29 9.51
N ASP A 346 -1.64 -1.78 10.48
CA ASP A 346 -1.07 -1.04 11.60
C ASP A 346 -0.49 -2.03 12.63
N SER A 347 -1.23 -3.10 12.97
CA SER A 347 -0.74 -4.16 13.86
C SER A 347 0.57 -4.76 13.36
N PHE A 348 0.67 -5.06 12.05
CA PHE A 348 1.88 -5.64 11.50
C PHE A 348 3.03 -4.64 11.44
N TYR A 349 2.87 -3.54 10.69
CA TYR A 349 4.00 -2.67 10.37
C TYR A 349 4.47 -1.86 11.58
N LEU A 350 3.58 -1.52 12.50
CA LEU A 350 3.89 -0.64 13.63
C LEU A 350 4.12 -1.45 14.92
N GLY A 351 3.55 -2.65 15.02
CA GLY A 351 3.73 -3.55 16.16
C GLY A 351 4.77 -4.65 15.89
N VAL A 352 4.52 -5.51 14.90
CA VAL A 352 5.32 -6.73 14.67
C VAL A 352 6.67 -6.42 13.99
N LEU A 353 6.66 -5.60 12.94
CA LEU A 353 7.83 -5.39 12.09
C LEU A 353 9.07 -4.85 12.83
N PRO A 354 8.96 -3.84 13.72
CA PRO A 354 10.12 -3.36 14.49
C PRO A 354 10.75 -4.45 15.37
N VAL A 355 9.92 -5.36 15.90
CA VAL A 355 10.39 -6.47 16.72
C VAL A 355 11.17 -7.47 15.87
N VAL A 356 10.64 -7.83 14.70
CA VAL A 356 11.33 -8.72 13.76
C VAL A 356 12.66 -8.10 13.33
N ALA A 357 12.67 -6.79 13.06
CA ALA A 357 13.89 -6.06 12.68
C ALA A 357 14.92 -6.02 13.81
N GLU A 358 14.51 -5.75 15.04
CA GLU A 358 15.42 -5.74 16.19
C GLU A 358 16.03 -7.12 16.45
N VAL A 359 15.22 -8.19 16.40
CA VAL A 359 15.70 -9.57 16.55
C VAL A 359 16.69 -9.92 15.45
N ALA A 360 16.40 -9.56 14.19
CA ALA A 360 17.30 -9.84 13.07
C ALA A 360 18.59 -8.99 13.15
N GLY A 361 18.51 -7.76 13.62
CA GLY A 361 19.63 -6.84 13.81
C GLY A 361 20.71 -7.37 14.75
N ASN A 362 20.32 -8.11 15.80
CA ASN A 362 21.28 -8.79 16.68
C ASN A 362 22.13 -9.86 15.98
N TYR A 363 21.71 -10.35 14.83
CA TYR A 363 22.47 -11.27 13.98
C TYR A 363 23.11 -10.56 12.77
N GLY A 364 23.15 -9.22 12.78
CA GLY A 364 23.76 -8.42 11.73
C GLY A 364 22.89 -8.19 10.49
N VAL A 365 21.59 -8.53 10.53
CA VAL A 365 20.66 -8.27 9.42
C VAL A 365 20.15 -6.82 9.48
N PRO A 366 20.39 -5.99 8.46
CA PRO A 366 19.89 -4.61 8.43
C PRO A 366 18.36 -4.54 8.50
N ALA A 367 17.80 -3.59 9.26
CA ALA A 367 16.35 -3.39 9.36
C ALA A 367 15.70 -3.12 7.99
N VAL A 368 16.40 -2.45 7.08
CA VAL A 368 15.93 -2.19 5.71
C VAL A 368 15.59 -3.49 4.96
N HIS A 369 16.35 -4.57 5.14
CA HIS A 369 16.10 -5.87 4.51
C HIS A 369 14.79 -6.50 5.01
N ILE A 370 14.50 -6.33 6.31
CA ILE A 370 13.26 -6.80 6.92
C ILE A 370 12.06 -5.99 6.41
N GLY A 371 12.22 -4.67 6.28
CA GLY A 371 11.22 -3.80 5.65
C GLY A 371 10.95 -4.19 4.19
N GLN A 372 12.01 -4.39 3.39
CA GLN A 372 11.90 -4.78 1.99
C GLN A 372 11.19 -6.13 1.83
N ALA A 373 11.53 -7.12 2.66
CA ALA A 373 10.88 -8.42 2.67
C ALA A 373 9.39 -8.34 3.01
N ALA A 374 9.01 -7.55 4.02
CA ALA A 374 7.61 -7.35 4.39
C ALA A 374 6.78 -6.79 3.22
N LEU A 375 7.34 -5.85 2.46
CA LEU A 375 6.67 -5.18 1.33
C LEU A 375 6.35 -6.12 0.16
N LEU A 376 6.93 -7.32 0.10
CA LEU A 376 6.65 -8.28 -0.98
C LEU A 376 5.27 -8.94 -0.90
N GLY A 377 4.54 -8.74 0.19
CA GLY A 377 3.18 -9.24 0.28
C GLY A 377 2.35 -8.68 1.41
N GLN A 378 2.96 -8.21 2.49
CA GLN A 378 2.22 -7.76 3.66
C GLN A 378 1.53 -6.43 3.37
N MET A 379 0.21 -6.46 3.20
CA MET A 379 -0.64 -5.33 2.80
C MET A 379 -0.22 -4.69 1.47
N THR A 380 0.60 -5.37 0.69
CA THR A 380 0.79 -5.10 -0.73
C THR A 380 -0.09 -6.08 -1.50
N THR A 381 0.43 -7.24 -1.91
CA THR A 381 -0.40 -8.26 -2.56
C THR A 381 -1.46 -8.87 -1.64
N GLY A 382 -1.30 -8.78 -0.31
CA GLY A 382 -2.27 -9.28 0.66
C GLY A 382 -3.39 -8.31 1.03
N PHE A 383 -3.26 -6.98 0.81
CA PHE A 383 -4.32 -6.04 1.20
C PHE A 383 -5.67 -6.26 0.51
N PRO A 384 -5.77 -6.65 -0.77
CA PRO A 384 -7.04 -6.73 -1.48
C PRO A 384 -7.78 -8.05 -1.23
N VAL A 385 -7.24 -8.93 -0.37
CA VAL A 385 -7.89 -10.17 0.10
C VAL A 385 -8.03 -10.24 1.60
N SER A 386 -7.39 -9.33 2.34
CA SER A 386 -7.46 -9.33 3.79
C SER A 386 -8.88 -8.96 4.27
N PRO A 387 -9.47 -9.72 5.20
CA PRO A 387 -10.73 -9.34 5.84
C PRO A 387 -10.55 -8.19 6.86
N LEU A 388 -9.31 -7.72 7.05
CA LEU A 388 -8.95 -6.71 8.03
C LEU A 388 -8.87 -5.31 7.41
N THR A 389 -9.05 -5.20 6.08
CA THR A 389 -9.00 -3.95 5.32
C THR A 389 -10.37 -3.61 4.72
N PRO A 390 -10.89 -2.39 4.95
CA PRO A 390 -12.15 -1.94 4.33
C PRO A 390 -12.12 -1.97 2.80
N ALA A 391 -10.95 -1.73 2.19
CA ALA A 391 -10.76 -1.76 0.75
C ALA A 391 -11.12 -3.12 0.13
N THR A 392 -10.91 -4.23 0.84
CA THR A 392 -11.31 -5.58 0.36
C THR A 392 -12.83 -5.68 0.22
N PHE A 393 -13.57 -5.18 1.20
CA PHE A 393 -15.04 -5.20 1.14
C PHE A 393 -15.58 -4.29 0.04
N LEU A 394 -14.91 -3.16 -0.20
CA LEU A 394 -15.24 -2.28 -1.33
C LEU A 394 -15.00 -2.99 -2.67
N LEU A 395 -13.85 -3.63 -2.85
CA LEU A 395 -13.53 -4.42 -4.05
C LEU A 395 -14.61 -5.47 -4.33
N VAL A 396 -14.93 -6.27 -3.32
CA VAL A 396 -15.88 -7.39 -3.39
C VAL A 396 -17.31 -6.89 -3.64
N GLY A 397 -17.73 -5.85 -2.90
CA GLY A 397 -19.05 -5.25 -3.04
C GLY A 397 -19.27 -4.64 -4.43
N LEU A 398 -18.30 -3.85 -4.93
CA LEU A 398 -18.36 -3.29 -6.28
C LEU A 398 -18.36 -4.37 -7.36
N SER A 399 -17.66 -5.48 -7.12
CA SER A 399 -17.60 -6.62 -8.05
C SER A 399 -18.82 -7.54 -7.96
N LYS A 400 -19.79 -7.26 -7.06
CA LYS A 400 -20.98 -8.11 -6.81
C LYS A 400 -20.58 -9.57 -6.48
N LEU A 401 -19.58 -9.74 -5.63
CA LEU A 401 -19.08 -11.04 -5.16
C LEU A 401 -19.28 -11.17 -3.65
N GLU A 402 -19.17 -12.39 -3.14
CA GLU A 402 -18.99 -12.66 -1.72
C GLU A 402 -17.49 -12.70 -1.36
N LEU A 403 -17.14 -12.35 -0.11
CA LEU A 403 -15.74 -12.30 0.32
C LEU A 403 -15.05 -13.67 0.18
N ALA A 404 -15.74 -14.74 0.59
CA ALA A 404 -15.20 -16.09 0.53
C ALA A 404 -14.97 -16.55 -0.92
N GLU A 405 -15.83 -16.14 -1.85
CA GLU A 405 -15.68 -16.42 -3.27
C GLU A 405 -14.44 -15.72 -3.85
N HIS A 406 -14.30 -14.43 -3.56
CA HIS A 406 -13.12 -13.64 -3.95
C HIS A 406 -11.83 -14.22 -3.37
N GLN A 407 -11.78 -14.49 -2.07
CA GLN A 407 -10.60 -15.03 -1.40
C GLN A 407 -10.17 -16.37 -1.98
N ARG A 408 -11.09 -17.32 -2.14
CA ARG A 408 -10.79 -18.65 -2.72
C ARG A 408 -10.21 -18.54 -4.12
N PHE A 409 -10.68 -17.58 -4.91
CA PHE A 409 -10.20 -17.40 -6.27
C PHE A 409 -8.89 -16.60 -6.34
N ALA A 410 -8.76 -15.51 -5.60
CA ALA A 410 -7.68 -14.54 -5.73
C ALA A 410 -6.43 -14.85 -4.90
N ILE A 411 -6.56 -15.51 -3.73
CA ILE A 411 -5.41 -15.82 -2.85
C ILE A 411 -4.30 -16.56 -3.60
N PRO A 412 -4.56 -17.63 -4.39
CA PRO A 412 -3.50 -18.33 -5.10
C PRO A 412 -2.70 -17.44 -6.07
N TRP A 413 -3.37 -16.49 -6.74
CA TRP A 413 -2.73 -15.57 -7.67
C TRP A 413 -1.90 -14.51 -6.97
N LEU A 414 -2.42 -13.93 -5.90
CA LEU A 414 -1.74 -12.91 -5.11
C LEU A 414 -0.55 -13.50 -4.35
N LEU A 415 -0.69 -14.72 -3.84
CA LEU A 415 0.42 -15.48 -3.28
C LEU A 415 1.46 -15.79 -4.37
N GLY A 416 1.03 -16.19 -5.56
CA GLY A 416 1.92 -16.38 -6.72
C GLY A 416 2.72 -15.12 -7.05
N ALA A 417 2.07 -13.95 -7.07
CA ALA A 417 2.76 -12.67 -7.29
C ALA A 417 3.79 -12.39 -6.18
N SER A 418 3.41 -12.57 -4.90
CA SER A 418 4.30 -12.40 -3.75
C SER A 418 5.51 -13.33 -3.80
N VAL A 419 5.30 -14.61 -4.15
CA VAL A 419 6.35 -15.62 -4.32
C VAL A 419 7.30 -15.25 -5.45
N VAL A 420 6.78 -14.86 -6.63
CA VAL A 420 7.60 -14.45 -7.77
C VAL A 420 8.44 -13.23 -7.42
N MET A 421 7.83 -12.22 -6.78
CA MET A 421 8.56 -11.04 -6.31
C MET A 421 9.64 -11.40 -5.28
N THR A 422 9.35 -12.32 -4.36
CA THR A 422 10.34 -12.81 -3.38
C THR A 422 11.51 -13.51 -4.04
N ILE A 423 11.25 -14.40 -5.00
CA ILE A 423 12.30 -15.08 -5.75
C ILE A 423 13.16 -14.06 -6.50
N VAL A 424 12.55 -13.09 -7.19
CA VAL A 424 13.31 -12.06 -7.92
C VAL A 424 14.14 -11.19 -6.99
N ALA A 425 13.59 -10.76 -5.85
CA ALA A 425 14.35 -9.97 -4.87
C ALA A 425 15.56 -10.73 -4.31
N VAL A 426 15.41 -12.04 -4.08
CA VAL A 426 16.52 -12.92 -3.67
C VAL A 426 17.56 -13.07 -4.78
N LEU A 427 17.13 -13.31 -6.03
CA LEU A 427 18.05 -13.44 -7.17
C LEU A 427 18.84 -12.15 -7.46
N LEU A 428 18.25 -11.00 -7.15
CA LEU A 428 18.88 -9.69 -7.30
C LEU A 428 19.71 -9.27 -6.08
N GLY A 429 19.74 -10.06 -5.01
CA GLY A 429 20.49 -9.74 -3.80
C GLY A 429 19.91 -8.57 -3.00
N VAL A 430 18.61 -8.29 -3.09
CA VAL A 430 17.99 -7.11 -2.45
C VAL A 430 18.11 -7.15 -0.93
N PHE A 431 17.89 -8.33 -0.33
CA PHE A 431 17.94 -8.53 1.11
C PHE A 431 18.63 -9.85 1.51
N THR A 432 19.41 -10.42 0.59
CA THR A 432 20.30 -11.55 0.86
C THR A 432 21.75 -11.06 0.80
N PRO A 433 22.62 -11.50 1.74
CA PRO A 433 24.02 -11.12 1.75
C PRO A 433 24.79 -11.59 0.51
#